data_AF-A0A117JML1-F1
#
_entry.id   AF-A0A117JML1-F1
#
_cell.length_a   1.000
_cell.length_b   1.000
_cell.length_c   1.000
_cell.angle_alpha   90.00
_cell.angle_beta   90.00
_cell.angle_gamma   90.00
#
_symmetry.space_group_name_H-M   'P 1'
#
loop_
_entity.id
_entity.type
_entity.pdbx_description
1 polymer ?
#
loop_
_entity_poly.entity_id
_entity_poly.type
_entity_poly.pdbx_seq_one_letter_code
_entity_poly.pdbx_strand_id
1 'polypeptide(L)' 'MDPSDRIPHDDWADQDLLTRAEAAERLAAEISDVKARVDGGETDEVTLRRLAALQEAHAQLVDGRAPN' A
#
# COMPACT_ATOMS: atom_id res chain seq x y z
N MET A 1 -22.01 -0.79 -9.77
CA MET A 1 -21.87 -0.65 -8.31
C MET A 1 -22.88 0.39 -7.87
N ASP A 2 -23.90 -0.05 -7.13
CA ASP A 2 -24.93 0.83 -6.58
C ASP A 2 -24.29 1.68 -5.46
N PRO A 3 -24.54 3.01 -5.38
CA PRO A 3 -24.01 3.82 -4.28
C PRO A 3 -24.49 3.34 -2.90
N SER A 4 -25.55 2.53 -2.84
CA SER A 4 -26.08 1.89 -1.64
C SER A 4 -25.26 0.67 -1.17
N ASP A 5 -24.36 0.12 -2.00
CA ASP A 5 -23.37 -0.91 -1.60
C ASP A 5 -22.16 -0.31 -0.87
N ARG A 6 -22.12 1.02 -0.70
CA ARG A 6 -21.09 1.66 0.12
C ARG A 6 -21.46 1.47 1.58
N ILE A 7 -20.55 0.84 2.32
CA ILE A 7 -20.65 0.69 3.77
C ILE A 7 -20.94 2.07 4.38
N PRO A 8 -21.99 2.21 5.20
CA PRO A 8 -22.30 3.46 5.89
C PRO A 8 -21.06 4.00 6.61
N HIS A 9 -20.86 5.32 6.58
CA HIS A 9 -19.65 5.94 7.12
C HIS A 9 -19.45 5.66 8.62
N ASP A 10 -20.54 5.46 9.36
CA ASP A 10 -20.51 5.10 10.79
C ASP A 10 -19.97 3.68 11.03
N ASP A 11 -20.12 2.76 10.05
CA ASP A 11 -19.58 1.39 10.12
C ASP A 11 -18.09 1.32 9.72
N TRP A 12 -17.45 2.44 9.36
CA TRP A 12 -16.01 2.46 9.09
C TRP A 12 -15.19 2.29 10.36
N ALA A 13 -15.75 2.66 11.53
CA ALA A 13 -15.12 2.47 12.83
C ALA A 13 -15.07 0.98 13.25
N ASP A 14 -15.97 0.15 12.71
CA ASP A 14 -15.99 -1.29 12.94
C ASP A 14 -15.03 -2.06 12.02
N GLN A 15 -14.37 -1.37 11.07
CA GLN A 15 -13.26 -1.94 10.32
C GLN A 15 -11.96 -1.78 11.10
N ASP A 16 -11.17 -2.84 11.16
CA ASP A 16 -9.80 -2.82 11.66
C ASP A 16 -8.90 -2.06 10.66
N LEU A 17 -9.04 -0.73 10.67
CA LEU A 17 -8.27 0.17 9.84
C LEU A 17 -6.87 0.29 10.43
N LEU A 18 -5.87 -0.05 9.62
CA LEU A 18 -4.47 0.12 10.01
C LEU A 18 -4.20 1.58 10.36
N THR A 19 -3.49 1.80 11.46
CA THR A 19 -2.86 3.09 11.71
C THR A 19 -1.85 3.39 10.61
N ARG A 20 -1.51 4.66 10.42
CA ARG A 20 -0.48 5.08 9.46
C ARG A 20 0.85 4.34 9.68
N ALA A 21 1.21 4.06 10.93
CA ALA A 21 2.42 3.31 11.28
C ALA A 21 2.33 1.85 10.84
N GLU A 22 1.23 1.17 11.15
CA GLU A 22 1.02 -0.23 10.75
C GLU A 22 0.93 -0.37 9.22
N ALA A 23 0.31 0.59 8.54
CA ALA A 23 0.28 0.64 7.09
C ALA A 23 1.69 0.81 6.49
N ALA A 24 2.52 1.67 7.08
CA ALA A 24 3.90 1.85 6.66
C ALA A 24 4.73 0.58 6.87
N GLU A 25 4.61 -0.08 8.03
CA GLU A 25 5.30 -1.35 8.31
C GLU A 25 4.91 -2.44 7.32
N ARG A 26 3.62 -2.56 7.01
CA ARG A 26 3.13 -3.55 6.04
C ARG A 26 3.63 -3.26 4.63
N LEU A 27 3.66 -2.00 4.22
CA LEU A 27 4.24 -1.57 2.94
C LEU A 27 5.74 -1.85 2.88
N ALA A 28 6.49 -1.61 3.97
CA ALA A 28 7.92 -1.90 4.04
C ALA A 28 8.21 -3.40 3.85
N ALA A 29 7.40 -4.27 4.48
CA ALA A 29 7.50 -5.72 4.30
C ALA A 29 7.25 -6.14 2.84
N GLU A 30 6.19 -5.60 2.22
CA GLU A 30 5.88 -5.90 0.81
C GLU A 30 6.96 -5.40 -0.15
N ILE A 31 7.53 -4.21 0.09
CA ILE A 31 8.67 -3.69 -0.67
C ILE A 31 9.85 -4.65 -0.57
N SER A 32 10.16 -5.15 0.62
CA SER A 32 11.26 -6.10 0.83
C SER A 32 11.05 -7.39 0.01
N ASP A 33 9.84 -7.94 0.03
CA ASP A 33 9.51 -9.16 -0.71
C ASP A 33 9.61 -8.96 -2.22
N VAL A 34 9.08 -7.84 -2.74
CA VAL A 34 9.14 -7.53 -4.17
C VAL A 34 10.57 -7.25 -4.61
N LYS A 35 11.38 -6.56 -3.80
CA LYS A 35 12.82 -6.38 -4.09
C LYS A 35 13.55 -7.71 -4.16
N ALA A 36 13.28 -8.64 -3.24
CA ALA A 36 13.90 -9.96 -3.28
C ALA A 36 13.57 -10.73 -4.57
N ARG A 37 12.36 -10.58 -5.12
CA ARG A 37 11.97 -11.17 -6.42
C ARG A 37 12.70 -10.52 -7.58
N VAL A 38 12.80 -9.18 -7.58
CA VAL A 38 13.56 -8.42 -8.58
C VAL A 38 15.03 -8.83 -8.56
N ASP A 39 15.64 -8.91 -7.38
CA ASP A 39 17.03 -9.37 -7.20
C ASP A 39 17.21 -10.84 -7.60
N GLY A 40 16.15 -11.65 -7.46
CA GLY A 40 16.07 -13.03 -7.95
C GLY A 40 15.87 -13.16 -9.46
N GLY A 41 15.75 -12.05 -10.20
CA GLY A 41 15.65 -12.02 -11.66
C GLY A 41 14.24 -11.77 -12.22
N GLU A 42 13.22 -11.64 -11.37
CA GLU A 42 11.84 -11.28 -11.78
C GLU A 42 11.77 -9.77 -12.05
N THR A 43 12.33 -9.37 -13.19
CA THR A 43 12.55 -7.97 -13.61
C THR A 43 11.60 -7.54 -14.73
N ASP A 44 10.43 -8.15 -14.81
CA ASP A 44 9.42 -7.73 -15.77
C ASP A 44 8.91 -6.31 -15.45
N GLU A 45 8.40 -5.63 -16.48
CA GLU A 45 7.98 -4.23 -16.38
C GLU A 45 6.87 -4.02 -15.33
N VAL A 46 6.00 -5.01 -15.12
CA VAL A 46 4.91 -4.92 -14.14
C VAL A 46 5.48 -4.98 -12.73
N THR A 47 6.41 -5.91 -12.46
CA THR A 47 7.07 -6.04 -11.16
C THR A 47 7.87 -4.78 -10.81
N LEU A 48 8.62 -4.23 -11.76
CA LEU A 48 9.39 -3.00 -11.55
C LEU A 48 8.47 -1.78 -11.30
N ARG A 49 7.38 -1.64 -12.06
CA ARG A 49 6.39 -0.56 -11.85
C ARG A 49 5.71 -0.69 -10.49
N ARG A 50 5.36 -1.92 -10.09
CA ARG A 50 4.77 -2.19 -8.77
C ARG A 50 5.72 -1.81 -7.66
N LEU A 51 7.00 -2.19 -7.77
CA LEU A 51 8.01 -1.83 -6.77
C LEU A 51 8.14 -0.30 -6.61
N ALA A 52 8.19 0.44 -7.72
CA ALA A 52 8.25 1.90 -7.68
C ALA A 52 7.01 2.51 -7.01
N ALA A 53 5.82 2.03 -7.35
CA ALA A 53 4.57 2.51 -6.74
C ALA A 53 4.50 2.23 -5.23
N LEU A 54 4.94 1.05 -4.79
CA LEU A 54 4.99 0.69 -3.37
C LEU A 54 5.97 1.60 -2.60
N GLN A 55 7.15 1.86 -3.18
CA GLN A 55 8.15 2.76 -2.59
C GLN A 55 7.62 4.18 -2.46
N GLU A 56 6.93 4.68 -3.48
CA GLU A 56 6.30 5.99 -3.44
C GLU A 56 5.21 6.07 -2.35
N ALA A 57 4.33 5.08 -2.28
CA ALA A 57 3.28 5.03 -1.26
C ALA A 57 3.84 4.98 0.16
N HIS A 58 4.89 4.17 0.38
CA HIS A 58 5.59 4.13 1.66
C HIS A 58 6.22 5.47 2.04
N ALA A 59 6.89 6.13 1.08
CA ALA A 59 7.46 7.46 1.29
C ALA A 59 6.39 8.49 1.67
N GLN A 60 5.24 8.49 1.01
CA GLN A 60 4.11 9.37 1.34
C GLN A 60 3.58 9.14 2.77
N LEU A 61 3.48 7.87 3.20
CA LEU A 61 3.05 7.56 4.55
C LEU A 61 4.03 8.03 5.62
N VAL A 62 5.34 7.83 5.39
CA VAL A 62 6.41 8.23 6.31
C VAL A 62 6.59 9.75 6.35
N ASP A 63 6.53 10.42 5.19
CA ASP A 63 6.70 11.87 5.08
C ASP A 63 5.43 12.65 5.50
N GLY A 64 4.34 11.94 5.84
CA GLY A 64 3.08 12.57 6.25
C GLY A 64 2.28 13.19 5.11
N ARG A 65 2.69 13.00 3.84
CA ARG A 65 2.00 13.54 2.67
C ARG A 65 0.78 12.67 2.35
N ALA A 66 -0.42 13.26 2.35
CA ALA A 66 -1.62 12.56 1.90
C ALA A 66 -1.54 12.31 0.38
N PRO A 67 -2.06 11.16 -0.11
CA PRO A 67 -2.13 10.89 -1.55
C PRO A 67 -3.05 11.93 -2.23
N ASN A 68 -2.65 12.38 -3.42
CA ASN A 68 -3.34 13.38 -4.23
C ASN A 68 -4.41 12.74 -5.13
#